data_AF-A0A257JCP7-F1
#
_entry.id   AF-A0A257JCP7-F1
#
_cell.length_a   1.000
_cell.length_b   1.000
_cell.length_c   1.000
_cell.angle_alpha   90.00
_cell.angle_beta   90.00
_cell.angle_gamma   90.00
#
_symmetry.space_group_name_H-M   'P 1'
#
loop_
_entity.id
_entity.type
_entity.pdbx_description
1 polymer ?
#
loop_
_entity_poly.entity_id
_entity_poly.type
_entity_poly.pdbx_seq_one_letter_code
_entity_poly.pdbx_strand_id
1 'polypeptide(L)'
;TFSISNYLYLYVWQFNQTAFGFYPVVLFLSVVAAFFLVIPLNRRWDKPHTAAYAAIAGVVLWVAPFLLRLVDLWPEIGSTASTLGVFVFFFLANALGVSVMLSASSMLADIVEDAQVKTGRRTEGIFFAGNFFIQKCATGVGIFISGMIISWAGLSTQTAPSAVAPEGFDRLTTAYIIMVAVLAVLSALVFARFPIRRDDHEARVRQLAAAASLKGD
;
A
#
# COMPACT_ATOMS: atom_id res chain seq x y z
N THR A 1 6.64 -6.16 7.16
CA THR A 1 5.30 -6.62 6.75
C THR A 1 5.15 -8.13 6.87
N PHE A 2 5.95 -8.97 6.21
CA PHE A 2 5.79 -10.45 6.25
C PHE A 2 5.73 -11.08 7.65
N SER A 3 6.59 -10.65 8.58
CA SER A 3 6.61 -11.22 9.93
C SER A 3 5.31 -10.88 10.68
N ILE A 4 4.92 -9.61 10.76
CA ILE A 4 3.68 -9.21 11.45
C ILE A 4 2.43 -9.76 10.76
N SER A 5 2.41 -9.84 9.42
CA SER A 5 1.32 -10.42 8.64
C SER A 5 1.05 -11.87 9.03
N ASN A 6 2.10 -12.69 9.21
CA ASN A 6 1.92 -14.08 9.63
C ASN A 6 1.30 -14.18 11.04
N TYR A 7 1.74 -13.31 11.96
CA TYR A 7 1.10 -13.19 13.27
C TYR A 7 -0.37 -12.77 13.17
N LEU A 8 -0.70 -11.80 12.33
CA LEU A 8 -2.09 -11.40 12.12
C LEU A 8 -2.92 -12.56 11.54
N TYR A 9 -2.38 -13.39 10.65
CA TYR A 9 -3.13 -14.53 10.10
C TYR A 9 -3.37 -15.65 11.11
N LEU A 10 -2.36 -15.99 11.90
CA LEU A 10 -2.45 -17.05 12.90
C LEU A 10 -3.24 -16.62 14.14
N TYR A 11 -3.01 -15.40 14.63
CA TYR A 11 -3.53 -14.96 15.93
C TYR A 11 -4.76 -14.08 15.81
N VAL A 12 -4.81 -13.17 14.83
CA VAL A 12 -5.98 -12.30 14.64
C VAL A 12 -7.05 -13.07 13.87
N TRP A 13 -6.72 -13.67 12.74
CA TRP A 13 -7.73 -14.29 11.88
C TRP A 13 -7.95 -15.79 12.11
N GLN A 14 -7.14 -16.43 12.95
CA GLN A 14 -7.19 -17.87 13.25
C GLN A 14 -7.33 -18.73 11.98
N PHE A 15 -6.54 -18.41 10.95
CA PHE A 15 -6.62 -19.14 9.68
C PHE A 15 -6.31 -20.62 9.86
N ASN A 16 -7.24 -21.46 9.42
CA ASN A 16 -7.03 -22.90 9.32
C ASN A 16 -5.97 -23.21 8.25
N GLN A 17 -5.33 -24.38 8.29
CA GLN A 17 -4.30 -24.82 7.33
C GLN A 17 -4.76 -24.69 5.87
N THR A 18 -6.03 -24.96 5.59
CA THR A 18 -6.63 -24.79 4.25
C THR A 18 -6.64 -23.32 3.82
N ALA A 19 -7.01 -22.38 4.70
CA ALA A 19 -6.99 -20.95 4.40
C ALA A 19 -5.56 -20.46 4.10
N PHE A 20 -4.56 -20.96 4.84
CA PHE A 20 -3.15 -20.69 4.56
C PHE A 20 -2.70 -21.17 3.18
N GLY A 21 -3.19 -22.33 2.72
CA GLY A 21 -2.91 -22.85 1.39
C GLY A 21 -3.56 -22.03 0.26
N PHE A 22 -4.77 -21.52 0.46
CA PHE A 22 -5.47 -20.69 -0.53
C PHE A 22 -5.00 -19.24 -0.57
N TYR A 23 -4.43 -18.73 0.52
CA TYR A 23 -4.02 -17.33 0.63
C TYR A 23 -3.04 -16.86 -0.47
N PRO A 24 -1.95 -17.61 -0.81
CA PRO A 24 -1.10 -17.28 -1.94
C PRO A 24 -1.82 -17.25 -3.29
N VAL A 25 -2.82 -18.13 -3.47
CA VAL A 25 -3.62 -18.18 -4.70
C VAL A 25 -4.48 -16.92 -4.82
N VAL A 26 -5.11 -16.48 -3.72
CA VAL A 26 -5.89 -15.23 -3.66
C VAL A 26 -4.99 -14.04 -3.99
N LEU A 27 -3.79 -13.98 -3.40
CA LEU A 27 -2.82 -12.92 -3.70
C LEU A 27 -2.39 -12.95 -5.17
N PHE A 28 -2.10 -14.13 -5.72
CA PHE A 28 -1.76 -14.26 -7.13
C PHE A 28 -2.88 -13.78 -8.06
N LEU A 29 -4.11 -14.20 -7.80
CA LEU A 29 -5.29 -13.76 -8.56
C LEU A 29 -5.52 -12.25 -8.43
N SER A 30 -5.22 -11.66 -7.27
CA SER A 30 -5.34 -10.21 -7.07
C SER A 30 -4.33 -9.42 -7.91
N VAL A 31 -3.12 -9.96 -8.15
CA VAL A 31 -2.14 -9.34 -9.05
C VAL A 31 -2.66 -9.36 -10.48
N VAL A 32 -3.24 -10.48 -10.92
CA VAL A 32 -3.88 -10.58 -12.24
C VAL A 32 -5.02 -9.56 -12.36
N ALA A 33 -5.88 -9.48 -11.35
CA ALA A 33 -6.96 -8.49 -11.30
C ALA A 33 -6.45 -7.04 -11.25
N ALA A 34 -5.29 -6.78 -10.63
CA ALA A 34 -4.66 -5.47 -10.61
C ALA A 34 -4.38 -4.97 -12.03
N PHE A 35 -3.85 -5.82 -12.92
CA PHE A 35 -3.64 -5.43 -14.32
C PHE A 35 -4.93 -5.01 -15.02
N PHE A 36 -6.03 -5.71 -14.76
CA PHE A 36 -7.35 -5.34 -15.30
C PHE A 36 -7.95 -4.08 -14.65
N LEU A 37 -7.60 -3.78 -13.40
CA LEU A 37 -8.02 -2.57 -12.69
C LEU A 37 -7.20 -1.34 -13.12
N VAL A 38 -5.89 -1.47 -13.32
CA VAL A 38 -4.97 -0.38 -13.69
C VAL A 38 -5.36 0.27 -15.02
N ILE A 39 -5.69 -0.54 -16.02
CA ILE A 39 -5.95 -0.08 -17.40
C ILE A 39 -7.14 0.90 -17.45
N PRO A 40 -8.35 0.57 -16.94
CA PRO A 40 -9.47 1.50 -16.95
C PRO A 40 -9.27 2.69 -16.01
N LEU A 41 -8.59 2.51 -14.87
CA LEU A 41 -8.33 3.59 -13.92
C LEU A 41 -7.41 4.67 -14.52
N ASN A 42 -6.35 4.27 -15.21
CA ASN A 42 -5.43 5.17 -15.91
C ASN A 42 -6.03 5.81 -17.17
N ARG A 43 -7.10 5.25 -17.75
CA ARG A 43 -7.82 5.87 -18.88
C ARG A 43 -8.80 6.95 -18.43
N ARG A 44 -9.23 6.96 -17.16
CA ARG A 44 -10.24 7.89 -16.64
C ARG A 44 -9.67 9.08 -15.87
N TRP A 45 -8.48 8.94 -15.30
CA TRP A 45 -7.84 9.97 -14.47
C TRP A 45 -6.34 10.06 -14.76
N ASP A 46 -5.74 11.22 -14.55
CA ASP A 46 -4.29 11.43 -14.74
C ASP A 46 -3.49 10.45 -13.87
N LYS A 47 -2.43 9.85 -14.44
CA LYS A 47 -1.56 8.83 -13.80
C LYS A 47 -1.24 9.08 -12.31
N PRO A 48 -0.93 10.32 -11.86
CA PRO A 48 -0.58 10.58 -10.46
C PRO A 48 -1.78 10.56 -9.51
N HIS A 49 -2.94 11.05 -9.97
CA HIS A 49 -4.15 11.13 -9.16
C HIS A 49 -4.75 9.75 -8.94
N THR A 50 -4.77 8.93 -10.00
CA THR A 50 -5.16 7.52 -9.94
C THR A 50 -4.35 6.75 -8.91
N ALA A 51 -3.03 6.92 -8.92
CA ALA A 51 -2.14 6.27 -7.96
C ALA A 51 -2.39 6.74 -6.52
N ALA A 52 -2.63 8.04 -6.30
CA ALA A 52 -2.93 8.57 -4.97
C ALA A 52 -4.25 8.04 -4.41
N TYR A 53 -5.34 8.05 -5.20
CA TYR A 53 -6.63 7.51 -4.76
C TYR A 53 -6.57 6.00 -4.54
N ALA A 54 -5.91 5.25 -5.42
CA ALA A 54 -5.72 3.82 -5.26
C ALA A 54 -4.88 3.48 -4.02
N ALA A 55 -3.87 4.30 -3.69
CA ALA A 55 -3.07 4.13 -2.48
C ALA A 55 -3.91 4.33 -1.21
N ILE A 56 -4.69 5.42 -1.14
CA ILE A 56 -5.56 5.70 0.00
C ILE A 56 -6.63 4.61 0.13
N ALA A 57 -7.32 4.27 -0.97
CA ALA A 57 -8.33 3.22 -0.97
C ALA A 57 -7.75 1.85 -0.57
N GLY A 58 -6.54 1.52 -1.05
CA GLY A 58 -5.83 0.30 -0.68
C GLY A 58 -5.51 0.23 0.82
N VAL A 59 -5.03 1.33 1.41
CA VAL A 59 -4.78 1.41 2.85
C VAL A 59 -6.07 1.31 3.65
N VAL A 60 -7.13 2.00 3.23
CA VAL A 60 -8.44 1.93 3.90
C VAL A 60 -8.99 0.51 3.86
N LEU A 61 -8.96 -0.15 2.70
CA LEU A 61 -9.41 -1.53 2.56
C LEU A 61 -8.56 -2.53 3.36
N TRP A 62 -7.26 -2.24 3.52
CA TRP A 62 -6.39 -3.04 4.36
C TRP A 62 -6.72 -2.91 5.85
N VAL A 63 -7.04 -1.71 6.31
CA VAL A 63 -7.33 -1.42 7.73
C VAL A 63 -8.79 -1.71 8.10
N ALA A 64 -9.72 -1.63 7.13
CA ALA A 64 -11.14 -1.87 7.31
C ALA A 64 -11.50 -3.17 8.08
N PRO A 65 -10.96 -4.35 7.75
CA PRO A 65 -11.32 -5.57 8.48
C PRO A 65 -10.85 -5.54 9.95
N PHE A 66 -9.73 -4.87 10.24
CA PHE A 66 -9.26 -4.70 11.63
C PHE A 66 -10.13 -3.73 12.43
N LEU A 67 -10.60 -2.64 11.80
CA LEU A 67 -11.54 -1.71 12.43
C LEU A 67 -12.90 -2.36 12.68
N LEU A 68 -13.44 -3.09 11.70
CA LEU A 68 -14.72 -3.79 11.84
C LEU A 68 -14.68 -4.84 12.95
N ARG A 69 -13.54 -5.52 13.11
CA ARG A 69 -13.31 -6.42 14.23
C ARG A 69 -13.33 -5.69 15.58
N LEU A 70 -12.71 -4.51 15.66
CA LEU A 70 -12.61 -3.75 16.91
C LEU A 70 -13.95 -3.15 17.38
N VAL A 71 -14.91 -3.02 16.47
CA VAL A 71 -16.28 -2.53 16.76
C VAL A 71 -17.27 -3.71 16.89
N ASP A 72 -16.80 -4.95 16.99
CA ASP A 72 -17.61 -6.18 17.06
C ASP A 72 -18.62 -6.35 15.89
N LEU A 73 -18.40 -5.64 14.77
CA LEU A 73 -19.20 -5.72 13.54
C LEU A 73 -18.71 -6.81 12.59
N TRP A 74 -17.60 -7.48 12.93
CA TRP A 74 -17.02 -8.53 12.10
C TRP A 74 -17.63 -9.90 12.41
N PRO A 75 -17.83 -10.78 11.40
CA PRO A 75 -18.29 -12.15 11.62
C PRO A 75 -17.39 -12.91 12.59
N GLU A 76 -17.97 -13.90 13.28
CA GLU A 76 -17.26 -14.72 14.28
C GLU A 76 -15.89 -15.18 13.77
N ILE A 77 -14.84 -14.90 14.54
CA ILE A 77 -13.45 -15.14 14.15
C ILE A 77 -13.23 -16.64 13.96
N GLY A 78 -12.57 -17.03 12.87
CA GLY A 78 -12.40 -18.45 12.49
C GLY A 78 -13.56 -19.05 11.69
N SER A 79 -14.70 -18.36 11.55
CA SER A 79 -15.78 -18.79 10.65
C SER A 79 -15.40 -18.68 9.17
N THR A 80 -16.09 -19.44 8.31
CA THR A 80 -15.95 -19.33 6.85
C THR A 80 -16.28 -17.92 6.35
N ALA A 81 -17.26 -17.25 6.97
CA ALA A 81 -17.65 -15.88 6.64
C ALA A 81 -16.53 -14.87 6.95
N SER A 82 -15.88 -15.00 8.10
CA SER A 82 -14.72 -14.18 8.47
C SER A 82 -13.56 -14.37 7.48
N THR A 83 -13.22 -15.62 7.16
CA THR A 83 -12.13 -15.95 6.24
C THR A 83 -12.37 -15.40 4.83
N LEU A 84 -13.59 -15.56 4.31
CA LEU A 84 -13.97 -15.01 3.00
C LEU A 84 -13.95 -13.48 3.00
N GLY A 85 -14.44 -12.84 4.07
CA GLY A 85 -14.37 -11.39 4.25
C GLY A 85 -12.93 -10.89 4.16
N VAL A 86 -12.03 -11.46 4.95
CA VAL A 86 -10.60 -11.08 4.93
C VAL A 86 -10.02 -11.25 3.54
N PHE A 87 -10.31 -12.37 2.87
CA PHE A 87 -9.82 -12.62 1.51
C PHE A 87 -10.29 -11.57 0.52
N VAL A 88 -11.55 -11.12 0.57
CA VAL A 88 -12.05 -10.07 -0.33
C VAL A 88 -11.36 -8.74 -0.07
N PHE A 89 -11.26 -8.31 1.19
CA PHE A 89 -10.59 -7.05 1.54
C PHE A 89 -9.10 -7.09 1.16
N PHE A 90 -8.43 -8.21 1.42
CA PHE A 90 -7.01 -8.38 1.12
C PHE A 90 -6.75 -8.47 -0.38
N PHE A 91 -7.61 -9.17 -1.11
CA PHE A 91 -7.58 -9.22 -2.56
C PHE A 91 -7.68 -7.81 -3.14
N LEU A 92 -8.66 -7.02 -2.69
CA LEU A 92 -8.89 -5.69 -3.23
C LEU A 92 -7.78 -4.70 -2.84
N ALA A 93 -7.33 -4.74 -1.58
CA ALA A 93 -6.23 -3.93 -1.09
C ALA A 93 -4.91 -4.26 -1.80
N ASN A 94 -4.60 -5.55 -1.99
CA ASN A 94 -3.40 -5.98 -2.70
C ASN A 94 -3.47 -5.60 -4.19
N ALA A 95 -4.63 -5.77 -4.84
CA ALA A 95 -4.80 -5.36 -6.24
C ALA A 95 -4.55 -3.86 -6.42
N LEU A 96 -5.10 -3.02 -5.54
CA LEU A 96 -4.84 -1.57 -5.56
C LEU A 96 -3.38 -1.25 -5.24
N GLY A 97 -2.76 -1.91 -4.26
CA GLY A 97 -1.34 -1.72 -3.91
C GLY A 97 -0.40 -2.02 -5.09
N VAL A 98 -0.64 -3.11 -5.81
CA VAL A 98 0.11 -3.46 -7.03
C VAL A 98 -0.10 -2.40 -8.12
N SER A 99 -1.32 -1.91 -8.27
CA SER A 99 -1.67 -0.85 -9.23
C SER A 99 -0.90 0.45 -8.98
N VAL A 100 -0.75 0.82 -7.70
CA VAL A 100 0.05 1.98 -7.27
C VAL A 100 1.52 1.76 -7.57
N MET A 101 2.05 0.58 -7.29
CA MET A 101 3.45 0.25 -7.54
C MET A 101 3.79 0.36 -9.03
N LEU A 102 2.93 -0.16 -9.91
CA LEU A 102 3.09 -0.03 -11.36
C LEU A 102 3.08 1.44 -11.81
N SER A 103 2.16 2.22 -11.27
CA SER A 103 2.04 3.65 -11.60
C SER A 103 3.26 4.43 -11.11
N ALA A 104 3.75 4.15 -9.90
CA ALA A 104 4.95 4.76 -9.34
C ALA A 104 6.22 4.45 -10.16
N SER A 105 6.36 3.20 -10.64
CA SER A 105 7.46 2.83 -11.54
C SER A 105 7.40 3.58 -12.88
N SER A 106 6.21 3.77 -13.47
CA SER A 106 6.06 4.58 -14.68
C SER A 106 6.41 6.06 -14.42
N MET A 107 5.96 6.63 -13.29
CA MET A 107 6.27 8.03 -12.96
C MET A 107 7.76 8.25 -12.72
N LEU A 108 8.45 7.30 -12.09
CA LEU A 108 9.91 7.34 -11.93
C LEU A 108 10.62 7.37 -13.29
N ALA A 109 10.16 6.57 -14.26
CA ALA A 109 10.70 6.61 -15.62
C ALA A 109 10.46 7.97 -16.29
N ASP A 110 9.24 8.53 -16.18
CA ASP A 110 8.90 9.85 -16.72
C ASP A 110 9.77 10.97 -16.10
N ILE A 111 10.07 10.89 -14.79
CA ILE A 111 10.97 11.84 -14.08
C ILE A 111 12.41 11.70 -14.55
N VAL A 112 12.88 10.47 -14.75
CA VAL A 112 14.23 10.20 -15.24
C VAL A 112 14.43 10.77 -16.65
N GLU A 113 13.43 10.63 -17.51
CA GLU A 113 13.43 11.21 -18.85
C GLU A 113 13.47 12.75 -18.81
N ASP A 114 12.62 13.40 -18.00
CA ASP A 114 12.64 14.87 -17.83
C ASP A 114 13.98 15.38 -17.26
N ALA A 115 14.56 14.64 -16.31
CA ALA A 115 15.88 14.96 -15.75
C ALA A 115 17.00 14.84 -16.81
N GLN A 116 16.92 13.85 -17.70
CA GLN A 116 17.88 13.68 -18.79
C GLN A 116 17.77 14.81 -19.83
N VAL A 117 16.56 15.24 -20.17
CA VAL A 117 16.35 16.38 -21.09
C VAL A 117 16.93 17.67 -20.52
N LYS A 118 16.74 17.95 -19.23
CA LYS A 118 17.23 19.17 -18.58
C LYS A 118 18.74 19.20 -18.34
N THR A 119 19.34 18.05 -18.05
CA THR A 119 20.75 17.98 -17.63
C THR A 119 21.70 17.44 -18.70
N GLY A 120 21.17 16.82 -19.77
CA GLY A 120 21.96 16.14 -20.79
C GLY A 120 22.71 14.89 -20.30
N ARG A 121 22.53 14.49 -19.03
CA ARG A 121 23.22 13.36 -18.40
C ARG A 121 22.27 12.19 -18.20
N ARG A 122 22.69 11.00 -18.63
CA ARG A 122 21.96 9.75 -18.36
C ARG A 122 22.12 9.40 -16.88
N THR A 123 21.06 9.58 -16.11
CA THR A 123 21.09 9.50 -14.64
C THR A 123 20.14 8.42 -14.10
N GLU A 124 19.65 7.53 -14.97
CA GLU A 124 18.64 6.49 -14.68
C GLU A 124 19.04 5.63 -13.46
N GLY A 125 20.29 5.17 -13.43
CA GLY A 125 20.79 4.29 -12.37
C GLY A 125 20.74 4.93 -10.98
N ILE A 126 20.95 6.24 -10.86
CA ILE A 126 20.93 6.94 -9.56
C ILE A 126 19.50 7.08 -9.04
N PHE A 127 18.53 7.36 -9.90
CA PHE A 127 17.12 7.43 -9.51
C PHE A 127 16.58 6.06 -9.09
N PHE A 128 16.89 5.00 -9.84
CA PHE A 128 16.51 3.64 -9.45
C PHE A 128 17.20 3.20 -8.15
N ALA A 129 18.50 3.47 -8.01
CA ALA A 129 19.24 3.15 -6.78
C ALA A 129 18.67 3.89 -5.57
N GLY A 130 18.34 5.18 -5.72
CA GLY A 130 17.68 5.98 -4.68
C GLY A 130 16.31 5.43 -4.28
N ASN A 131 15.47 5.09 -5.26
CA ASN A 131 14.15 4.50 -5.01
C ASN A 131 14.26 3.16 -4.24
N PHE A 132 15.15 2.26 -4.68
CA PHE A 132 15.36 0.99 -3.98
C PHE A 132 15.95 1.17 -2.59
N PHE A 133 16.85 2.14 -2.39
CA PHE A 133 17.40 2.46 -1.09
C PHE A 133 16.31 2.95 -0.12
N ILE A 134 15.48 3.90 -0.55
CA ILE A 134 14.35 4.41 0.24
C ILE A 134 13.39 3.27 0.59
N GLN A 135 13.08 2.39 -0.37
CA GLN A 135 12.20 1.24 -0.13
C GLN A 135 12.77 0.28 0.91
N LYS A 136 14.08 0.00 0.87
CA LYS A 136 14.75 -0.86 1.86
C LYS A 136 14.78 -0.21 3.25
N CYS A 137 15.10 1.08 3.33
CA CYS A 137 15.05 1.81 4.61
C CYS A 137 13.64 1.81 5.20
N ALA A 138 12.63 2.15 4.39
CA ALA A 138 11.22 2.13 4.82
C ALA A 138 10.79 0.74 5.29
N THR A 139 11.18 -0.31 4.57
CA THR A 139 10.87 -1.70 4.94
C THR A 139 11.58 -2.10 6.24
N GLY A 140 12.86 -1.75 6.40
CA GLY A 140 13.65 -2.05 7.60
C GLY A 140 13.08 -1.36 8.83
N VAL A 141 12.79 -0.06 8.74
CA VAL A 141 12.16 0.72 9.81
C VAL A 141 10.78 0.12 10.16
N GLY A 142 9.98 -0.24 9.15
CA GLY A 142 8.68 -0.86 9.37
C GLY A 142 8.77 -2.21 10.08
N ILE A 143 9.75 -3.05 9.74
CA ILE A 143 10.00 -4.33 10.41
C ILE A 143 10.47 -4.11 11.85
N PHE A 144 11.37 -3.16 12.07
CA PHE A 144 11.88 -2.84 13.41
C PHE A 144 10.75 -2.37 14.35
N ILE A 145 9.93 -1.42 13.91
CA ILE A 145 8.77 -0.92 14.67
C ILE A 145 7.76 -2.05 14.90
N SER A 146 7.49 -2.87 13.88
CA SER A 146 6.60 -4.04 14.00
C SER A 146 7.10 -5.01 15.09
N GLY A 147 8.39 -5.29 15.12
CA GLY A 147 9.01 -6.16 16.14
C GLY A 147 8.90 -5.57 17.55
N MET A 148 9.10 -4.26 17.70
CA MET A 148 8.91 -3.57 18.97
C MET A 148 7.45 -3.66 19.46
N ILE A 149 6.48 -3.47 18.57
CA ILE A 149 5.05 -3.58 18.91
C ILE A 149 4.70 -5.01 19.36
N ILE A 150 5.20 -6.04 18.65
CA ILE A 150 5.00 -7.45 19.01
C ILE A 150 5.62 -7.75 20.38
N SER A 151 6.86 -7.29 20.61
CA SER A 151 7.56 -7.47 21.88
C SER A 151 6.84 -6.77 23.04
N TRP A 152 6.31 -5.56 22.81
CA TRP A 152 5.55 -4.80 23.81
C TRP A 152 4.19 -5.45 24.11
N ALA A 153 3.54 -6.03 23.11
CA ALA A 153 2.28 -6.76 23.28
C ALA A 153 2.45 -8.13 23.99
N GLY A 154 3.69 -8.55 24.29
CA GLY A 154 3.96 -9.82 24.99
C GLY A 154 3.74 -11.07 24.13
N LEU A 155 3.61 -10.91 22.80
CA LEU A 155 3.46 -12.01 21.86
C LEU A 155 4.84 -12.57 21.51
N SER A 156 5.23 -13.69 22.12
CA SER A 156 6.47 -14.38 21.76
C SER A 156 6.22 -15.38 20.62
N THR A 157 7.24 -15.66 19.81
CA THR A 157 7.25 -16.74 18.78
C THR A 157 6.92 -18.13 19.34
N GLN A 158 6.92 -18.30 20.65
CA GLN A 158 6.76 -19.57 21.35
C GLN A 158 5.47 -19.66 22.17
N THR A 159 4.62 -18.63 22.19
CA THR A 159 3.37 -18.68 22.96
C THR A 159 2.24 -19.23 22.10
N ALA A 160 1.64 -20.37 22.50
CA ALA A 160 0.50 -20.94 21.80
C ALA A 160 -0.66 -19.93 21.68
N PRO A 161 -1.37 -19.85 20.53
CA PRO A 161 -2.50 -18.93 20.33
C PRO A 161 -3.59 -19.03 21.39
N SER A 162 -3.72 -20.19 22.05
CA SER A 162 -4.65 -20.48 23.13
C SER A 162 -4.22 -19.98 24.52
N ALA A 163 -2.98 -19.53 24.69
CA ALA A 163 -2.40 -19.11 25.97
C ALA A 163 -2.24 -17.58 26.13
N VAL A 164 -2.60 -16.81 25.10
CA VAL A 164 -2.51 -15.35 25.13
C VAL A 164 -3.87 -14.79 25.55
N ALA A 165 -3.86 -13.93 26.58
CA ALA A 165 -5.07 -13.26 27.05
C ALA A 165 -5.72 -12.42 25.94
N PRO A 166 -7.06 -12.40 25.82
CA PRO A 166 -7.81 -11.62 24.82
C PRO A 166 -7.34 -10.16 24.70
N GLU A 167 -7.01 -9.53 25.83
CA GLU A 167 -6.53 -8.14 25.89
C GLU A 167 -5.20 -7.89 25.14
N GLY A 168 -4.32 -8.89 25.04
CA GLY A 168 -3.06 -8.75 24.30
C GLY A 168 -3.29 -8.58 22.80
N PHE A 169 -4.35 -9.19 22.26
CA PHE A 169 -4.70 -9.11 20.85
C PHE A 169 -5.30 -7.76 20.48
N ASP A 170 -6.15 -7.20 21.34
CA ASP A 170 -6.76 -5.90 21.07
C ASP A 170 -5.73 -4.77 21.18
N ARG A 171 -4.79 -4.87 22.12
CA ARG A 171 -3.65 -3.93 22.22
C ARG A 171 -2.75 -3.99 20.98
N LEU A 172 -2.44 -5.19 20.47
CA LEU A 172 -1.66 -5.35 19.24
C LEU A 172 -2.39 -4.77 18.03
N THR A 173 -3.67 -5.12 17.88
CA THR A 173 -4.49 -4.69 16.75
C THR A 173 -4.65 -3.18 16.76
N THR A 174 -4.89 -2.58 17.93
CA THR A 174 -4.98 -1.12 18.11
C THR A 174 -3.66 -0.44 17.80
N ALA A 175 -2.53 -0.94 18.30
CA ALA A 175 -1.20 -0.39 18.01
C ALA A 175 -0.86 -0.46 16.52
N TYR A 176 -1.23 -1.55 15.85
CA TYR A 176 -1.08 -1.71 14.40
C TYR A 176 -1.94 -0.71 13.63
N ILE A 177 -3.22 -0.56 13.98
CA ILE A 177 -4.12 0.42 13.35
C ILE A 177 -3.58 1.83 13.52
N ILE A 178 -3.16 2.22 14.73
CA ILE A 178 -2.58 3.54 15.01
C ILE A 178 -1.33 3.77 14.18
N MET A 179 -0.42 2.79 14.12
CA MET A 179 0.80 2.91 13.31
C MET A 179 0.47 3.11 11.82
N VAL A 180 -0.44 2.31 11.27
CA VAL A 180 -0.86 2.43 9.86
C VAL A 180 -1.56 3.77 9.62
N ALA A 181 -2.42 4.22 10.54
CA ALA A 181 -3.09 5.51 10.45
C ALA A 181 -2.09 6.69 10.48
N VAL A 182 -1.11 6.67 11.39
CA VAL A 182 -0.06 7.69 11.47
C VAL A 182 0.77 7.70 10.18
N LEU A 183 1.17 6.53 9.68
CA LEU A 183 1.91 6.44 8.41
C LEU A 183 1.07 6.92 7.21
N ALA A 184 -0.22 6.62 7.20
CA ALA A 184 -1.14 7.07 6.17
C ALA A 184 -1.33 8.59 6.21
N VAL A 185 -1.48 9.18 7.40
CA VAL A 185 -1.57 10.63 7.60
C VAL A 185 -0.25 11.30 7.21
N LEU A 186 0.90 10.78 7.64
CA LEU A 186 2.21 11.31 7.26
C LEU A 186 2.41 11.23 5.73
N SER A 187 2.03 10.11 5.12
CA SER A 187 2.07 9.96 3.65
C SER A 187 1.15 10.96 2.97
N ALA A 188 -0.09 11.11 3.45
CA ALA A 188 -1.05 12.09 2.93
C ALA A 188 -0.56 13.53 3.09
N LEU A 189 0.10 13.87 4.20
CA LEU A 189 0.72 15.18 4.42
C LEU A 189 1.91 15.42 3.49
N VAL A 190 2.73 14.40 3.23
CA VAL A 190 3.81 14.46 2.24
C VAL A 190 3.24 14.62 0.84
N PHE A 191 2.17 13.90 0.49
CA PHE A 191 1.46 14.06 -0.79
C PHE A 191 0.81 15.45 -0.91
N ALA A 192 0.24 16.00 0.16
CA ALA A 192 -0.35 17.34 0.19
C ALA A 192 0.72 18.44 0.10
N ARG A 193 1.96 18.16 0.55
CA ARG A 193 3.13 19.03 0.41
C ARG A 193 3.89 18.80 -0.91
N PHE A 194 3.55 17.78 -1.69
CA PHE A 194 4.22 17.49 -2.96
C PHE A 194 3.81 18.55 -3.99
N PRO A 195 4.75 19.35 -4.52
CA PRO A 195 4.49 20.45 -5.44
C PRO A 195 4.34 19.89 -6.86
N ILE A 196 3.34 19.04 -7.07
CA ILE A 196 2.83 18.73 -8.41
C ILE A 196 1.33 19.00 -8.33
N ARG A 197 1.02 20.27 -8.13
CA ARG A 197 -0.36 20.77 -8.13
C ARG A 197 -0.80 20.88 -9.59
N ARG A 198 -2.08 20.58 -9.84
CA ARG A 198 -2.78 20.72 -11.12
C ARG A 198 -2.39 21.98 -11.93
N ASP A 199 -2.10 23.07 -11.23
CA ASP A 199 -1.65 24.35 -11.81
C ASP A 199 -0.37 24.21 -12.65
N ASP A 200 0.60 23.38 -12.26
CA ASP A 200 1.87 23.21 -12.98
C ASP A 200 1.75 22.28 -14.20
N HIS A 201 0.77 21.37 -14.20
CA HIS A 201 0.48 20.52 -15.36
C HIS A 201 -0.34 21.30 -16.39
N GLU A 202 -1.38 22.02 -15.96
CA GLU A 202 -2.13 22.92 -16.85
C GLU A 202 -1.26 24.06 -17.38
N ALA A 203 -0.33 24.60 -16.59
CA ALA A 203 0.63 25.59 -17.05
C ALA A 203 1.61 24.99 -18.08
N ARG A 204 2.11 23.77 -17.88
CA ARG A 204 2.97 23.08 -18.86
C ARG A 204 2.23 22.72 -20.15
N VAL A 205 0.98 22.28 -20.07
CA VAL A 205 0.13 22.01 -21.25
C VAL A 205 -0.18 23.30 -22.00
N ARG A 206 -0.50 24.40 -21.31
CA ARG A 206 -0.68 25.73 -21.93
C ARG A 206 0.60 26.24 -22.58
N GLN A 207 1.76 26.06 -21.95
CA GLN A 207 3.06 26.46 -22.52
C GLN A 207 3.43 25.64 -23.76
N LEU A 208 3.20 24.32 -23.75
CA LEU A 208 3.44 23.46 -24.91
C LEU A 208 2.48 23.75 -26.07
N ALA A 209 1.21 24.05 -25.79
CA ALA A 209 0.24 24.46 -26.81
C ALA A 209 0.62 25.82 -27.45
N ALA A 210 1.06 26.79 -26.64
CA ALA A 210 1.51 28.09 -27.13
C ALA A 210 2.81 28.01 -27.96
N ALA A 211 3.74 27.13 -27.56
CA ALA A 211 4.97 26.89 -28.31
C ALA A 211 4.71 26.16 -29.65
N ALA A 212 3.69 25.31 -29.71
CA ALA A 212 3.27 24.65 -30.95
C ALA A 212 2.60 25.62 -31.93
N SER A 213 1.82 26.61 -31.45
CA SER A 213 1.23 27.65 -32.30
C SER A 213 2.25 28.63 -32.86
N LEU A 214 3.35 28.92 -32.13
CA LEU A 214 4.42 29.82 -32.58
C LEU A 214 5.36 29.21 -33.64
N LYS A 215 5.29 27.90 -33.85
CA LYS A 215 6.14 27.17 -34.81
C LYS A 215 5.41 26.83 -36.13
N GLY A 216 4.15 27.26 -36.25
CA GLY A 216 3.27 27.02 -37.40
C GLY A 216 2.97 28.26 -38.26
N ASP A 217 3.55 29.42 -37.91
CA ASP A 217 3.61 30.65 -38.74
C ASP A 217 5.05 30.86 -39.24
#